data_AF-F9GAY0-F1
#
_entry.id   AF-F9GAY0-F1
#
_cell.length_a   1.000
_cell.length_b   1.000
_cell.length_c   1.000
_cell.angle_alpha   90.00
_cell.angle_beta   90.00
_cell.angle_gamma   90.00
#
_symmetry.space_group_name_H-M   'P 1'
#
loop_
_entity.id
_entity.type
_entity.pdbx_description
1 polymer ?
#
loop_
_entity_poly.entity_id
_entity_poly.type
_entity_poly.pdbx_seq_one_letter_code
_entity_poly.pdbx_strand_id
1 'polypeptide(L)'
;MAINTVSAPAEDVPYELIYWPGVPGRGEHIRLLFEEAGVPYIDRAQEEGKGMIFYERNQGDHLNPPPFAPPVLQHGDVILSQTPNILSYLGPRLNLVPNPDQDNIGLYHVNQLALTALDGLSNETHDVHHPVSMLLYYEDQLGESKRKAQDYTANRIPKFLGYFEKVLKGEASGDGPWLYGGRLTYAGLGSFPVPRWCQVCLPKDVGILGREWQLRQRIHTLSGS
;
A
#
# COMPACT_ATOMS: atom_id res chain seq x y z
N MET A 1 -26.22 -26.90 9.72
CA MET A 1 -24.78 -26.79 9.37
C MET A 1 -24.16 -25.81 10.34
N ALA A 2 -23.12 -26.19 11.07
CA ALA A 2 -22.38 -25.24 11.89
C ALA A 2 -21.61 -24.31 10.95
N ILE A 3 -21.83 -23.00 11.07
CA ILE A 3 -20.99 -21.98 10.45
C ILE A 3 -19.64 -22.05 11.16
N ASN A 4 -18.64 -22.64 10.52
CA ASN A 4 -17.27 -22.56 11.01
C ASN A 4 -16.84 -21.09 10.93
N THR A 5 -16.87 -20.41 12.07
CA THR A 5 -16.46 -19.01 12.17
C THR A 5 -14.94 -18.94 12.26
N VAL A 6 -14.31 -18.22 11.34
CA VAL A 6 -12.91 -17.85 11.46
C VAL A 6 -12.76 -16.90 12.64
N SER A 7 -12.01 -17.33 13.65
CA SER A 7 -11.60 -16.46 14.75
C SER A 7 -10.35 -15.69 14.33
N ALA A 8 -10.13 -14.50 14.89
CA ALA A 8 -8.86 -13.81 14.67
C ALA A 8 -7.71 -14.72 15.15
N PRO A 9 -6.61 -14.83 14.39
CA PRO A 9 -5.44 -15.59 14.84
C PRO A 9 -4.90 -15.04 16.16
N ALA A 10 -4.26 -15.89 16.95
CA ALA A 10 -3.59 -15.50 18.18
C ALA A 10 -2.41 -14.54 17.89
N GLU A 11 -2.01 -13.73 18.88
CA GLU A 11 -0.97 -12.69 18.71
C GLU A 11 0.41 -13.24 18.32
N ASP A 12 0.69 -14.52 18.59
CA ASP A 12 1.97 -15.18 18.31
C ASP A 12 2.07 -15.79 16.90
N VAL A 13 0.97 -15.76 16.13
CA VAL A 13 0.95 -16.29 14.76
C VAL A 13 1.69 -15.32 13.84
N PRO A 14 2.72 -15.75 13.10
CA PRO A 14 3.49 -14.86 12.24
C PRO A 14 2.65 -14.36 11.05
N TYR A 15 2.89 -13.12 10.65
CA TYR A 15 2.44 -12.60 9.37
C TYR A 15 3.36 -13.10 8.26
N GLU A 16 2.78 -13.58 7.16
CA GLU A 16 3.53 -13.94 5.95
C GLU A 16 3.03 -13.13 4.77
N LEU A 17 3.94 -12.38 4.14
CA LEU A 17 3.67 -11.63 2.92
C LEU A 17 4.15 -12.42 1.71
N ILE A 18 3.23 -12.72 0.80
CA ILE A 18 3.51 -13.40 -0.47
C ILE A 18 3.39 -12.37 -1.59
N TYR A 19 4.52 -12.04 -2.22
CA TYR A 19 4.60 -11.08 -3.33
C TYR A 19 5.67 -11.46 -4.37
N TRP A 20 5.77 -10.68 -5.45
CA TRP A 20 6.78 -10.87 -6.49
C TRP A 20 8.18 -10.53 -5.99
N PRO A 21 9.21 -11.36 -6.29
CA PRO A 21 10.60 -11.02 -6.01
C PRO A 21 11.07 -9.82 -6.84
N GLY A 22 12.06 -9.09 -6.34
CA GLY A 22 12.82 -8.11 -7.13
C GLY A 22 12.11 -6.80 -7.46
N VAL A 23 10.84 -6.62 -7.07
CA VAL A 23 10.10 -5.37 -7.24
C VAL A 23 9.40 -4.95 -5.93
N PRO A 24 9.42 -3.65 -5.58
CA PRO A 24 8.63 -3.16 -4.45
C PRO A 24 7.14 -3.38 -4.70
N GLY A 25 6.63 -2.82 -5.80
CA GLY A 25 5.27 -2.99 -6.31
C GLY A 25 4.17 -2.73 -5.27
N ARG A 26 3.03 -3.38 -5.47
CA ARG A 26 1.85 -3.28 -4.57
C ARG A 26 2.07 -3.92 -3.19
N GLY A 27 3.09 -4.77 -3.04
CA GLY A 27 3.47 -5.39 -1.77
C GLY A 27 4.17 -4.41 -0.83
N GLU A 28 4.82 -3.37 -1.37
CA GLU A 28 5.60 -2.41 -0.60
C GLU A 28 4.77 -1.66 0.45
N HIS A 29 3.51 -1.35 0.14
CA HIS A 29 2.61 -0.70 1.10
C HIS A 29 2.41 -1.54 2.37
N ILE A 30 2.44 -2.87 2.24
CA ILE A 30 2.28 -3.80 3.35
C ILE A 30 3.61 -3.95 4.11
N ARG A 31 4.75 -4.02 3.39
CA ARG A 31 6.08 -4.01 4.01
C ARG A 31 6.28 -2.77 4.89
N LEU A 32 6.05 -1.59 4.33
CA LEU A 32 6.16 -0.31 5.07
C LEU A 32 5.24 -0.27 6.30
N LEU A 33 4.09 -0.93 6.23
CA LEU A 33 3.17 -1.03 7.35
C LEU A 33 3.75 -1.88 8.48
N PHE A 34 4.34 -3.04 8.16
CA PHE A 34 5.03 -3.88 9.15
C PHE A 34 6.27 -3.18 9.74
N GLU A 35 7.07 -2.54 8.89
CA GLU A 35 8.26 -1.79 9.32
C GLU A 35 7.88 -0.62 10.26
N GLU A 36 6.84 0.15 9.95
CA GLU A 36 6.37 1.24 10.82
C GLU A 36 5.85 0.69 12.16
N ALA A 37 5.12 -0.42 12.12
CA ALA A 37 4.60 -1.05 13.34
C ALA A 37 5.68 -1.76 14.16
N GLY A 38 6.89 -1.94 13.62
CA GLY A 38 7.98 -2.66 14.27
C GLY A 38 7.65 -4.13 14.54
N VAL A 39 6.78 -4.74 13.73
CA VAL A 39 6.35 -6.13 13.92
C VAL A 39 7.09 -7.07 12.96
N PRO A 40 7.50 -8.25 13.44
CA PRO A 40 8.13 -9.24 12.58
C PRO A 40 7.13 -9.81 11.57
N TYR A 41 7.59 -10.03 10.36
CA TYR A 41 6.85 -10.75 9.31
C TYR A 41 7.83 -11.54 8.44
N ILE A 42 7.31 -12.55 7.76
CA ILE A 42 8.07 -13.36 6.81
C ILE A 42 7.74 -12.84 5.40
N ASP A 43 8.73 -12.26 4.71
CA ASP A 43 8.60 -11.88 3.30
C ASP A 43 8.92 -13.08 2.39
N ARG A 44 7.89 -13.81 1.98
CA ARG A 44 8.00 -14.96 1.09
C ARG A 44 8.37 -14.55 -0.34
N ALA A 45 8.35 -13.25 -0.68
CA ALA A 45 8.82 -12.77 -1.98
C ALA A 45 10.32 -13.05 -2.19
N GLN A 46 11.10 -13.15 -1.12
CA GLN A 46 12.54 -13.45 -1.17
C GLN A 46 12.83 -14.95 -1.31
N GLU A 47 11.81 -15.82 -1.22
CA GLU A 47 11.95 -17.26 -1.40
C GLU A 47 11.74 -17.64 -2.87
N GLU A 48 12.80 -18.13 -3.50
CA GLU A 48 12.85 -18.42 -4.94
C GLU A 48 11.68 -19.33 -5.37
N GLY A 49 10.84 -18.84 -6.29
CA GLY A 49 9.74 -19.57 -6.92
C GLY A 49 8.47 -19.79 -6.08
N LYS A 50 8.50 -19.64 -4.75
CA LYS A 50 7.37 -20.02 -3.89
C LYS A 50 6.17 -19.07 -3.98
N GLY A 51 6.40 -17.77 -4.12
CA GLY A 51 5.29 -16.80 -4.19
C GLY A 51 4.41 -16.94 -5.43
N MET A 52 5.02 -17.26 -6.58
CA MET A 52 4.32 -17.55 -7.84
C MET A 52 3.50 -18.85 -7.74
N ILE A 53 4.13 -19.92 -7.24
CA ILE A 53 3.50 -21.24 -7.12
C ILE A 53 2.31 -21.21 -6.16
N PHE A 54 2.42 -20.47 -5.05
CA PHE A 54 1.34 -20.35 -4.08
C PHE A 54 0.08 -19.78 -4.74
N TYR A 55 0.20 -18.63 -5.40
CA TYR A 55 -0.95 -17.96 -6.01
C TYR A 55 -1.56 -18.79 -7.16
N GLU A 56 -0.76 -19.33 -8.07
CA GLU A 56 -1.26 -20.06 -9.25
C GLU A 56 -2.00 -21.36 -8.89
N ARG A 57 -1.65 -21.98 -7.75
CA ARG A 57 -2.21 -23.28 -7.34
C ARG A 57 -3.27 -23.17 -6.26
N ASN A 58 -3.40 -22.03 -5.59
CA ASN A 58 -4.37 -21.85 -4.52
C ASN A 58 -5.79 -21.73 -5.11
N GLN A 59 -6.60 -22.76 -4.90
CA GLN A 59 -8.00 -22.83 -5.34
C GLN A 59 -8.99 -22.33 -4.27
N GLY A 60 -8.47 -21.77 -3.17
CA GLY A 60 -9.22 -21.50 -1.96
C GLY A 60 -9.54 -22.77 -1.16
N ASP A 61 -10.26 -22.58 -0.07
CA ASP A 61 -10.79 -23.63 0.79
C ASP A 61 -12.14 -23.20 1.38
N HIS A 62 -12.61 -23.93 2.39
CA HIS A 62 -13.89 -23.66 3.06
C HIS A 62 -13.94 -22.36 3.88
N LEU A 63 -12.79 -21.72 4.13
CA LEU A 63 -12.64 -20.46 4.89
C LEU A 63 -12.17 -19.31 4.01
N ASN A 64 -11.31 -19.59 3.03
CA ASN A 64 -10.59 -18.60 2.24
C ASN A 64 -10.94 -18.73 0.75
N PRO A 65 -11.48 -17.69 0.10
CA PRO A 65 -11.59 -17.68 -1.36
C PRO A 65 -10.19 -17.65 -2.00
N PRO A 66 -10.04 -18.18 -3.23
CA PRO A 66 -8.75 -18.12 -3.93
C PRO A 66 -8.33 -16.66 -4.12
N PRO A 67 -7.06 -16.30 -3.84
CA PRO A 67 -6.55 -14.98 -4.19
C PRO A 67 -6.60 -14.78 -5.71
N PHE A 68 -6.79 -13.54 -6.19
CA PHE A 68 -6.77 -13.21 -7.63
C PHE A 68 -5.41 -12.69 -8.13
N ALA A 69 -4.59 -12.12 -7.27
CA ALA A 69 -3.22 -11.75 -7.59
C ALA A 69 -2.47 -11.41 -6.29
N PRO A 70 -1.14 -11.46 -6.28
CA PRO A 70 -0.35 -10.85 -5.22
C PRO A 70 -0.56 -9.32 -5.13
N PRO A 71 -0.42 -8.71 -3.94
CA PRO A 71 0.03 -9.33 -2.70
C PRO A 71 -1.04 -10.19 -2.01
N VAL A 72 -0.56 -11.22 -1.31
CA VAL A 72 -1.35 -12.05 -0.40
C VAL A 72 -0.73 -12.00 0.99
N LEU A 73 -1.57 -11.77 2.01
CA LEU A 73 -1.22 -11.92 3.41
C LEU A 73 -1.74 -13.27 3.89
N GLN A 74 -0.88 -14.06 4.50
CA GLN A 74 -1.27 -15.22 5.30
C GLN A 74 -1.00 -14.92 6.78
N HIS A 75 -1.99 -15.17 7.62
CA HIS A 75 -1.93 -14.99 9.07
C HIS A 75 -2.70 -16.15 9.71
N GLY A 76 -2.00 -17.23 10.03
CA GLY A 76 -2.61 -18.50 10.45
C GLY A 76 -3.50 -19.08 9.35
N ASP A 77 -4.76 -19.35 9.69
CA ASP A 77 -5.78 -19.85 8.75
C ASP A 77 -6.40 -18.75 7.89
N VAL A 78 -6.02 -17.48 8.09
CA VAL A 78 -6.54 -16.34 7.32
C VAL A 78 -5.65 -16.08 6.11
N ILE A 79 -6.23 -16.11 4.91
CA ILE A 79 -5.59 -15.76 3.65
C ILE A 79 -6.35 -14.58 3.02
N LEU A 80 -5.68 -13.43 2.89
CA LEU A 80 -6.26 -12.22 2.33
C LEU A 80 -5.45 -11.74 1.13
N SER A 81 -6.14 -11.32 0.07
CA SER A 81 -5.54 -10.62 -1.07
C SER A 81 -6.12 -9.22 -1.21
N GLN A 82 -5.62 -8.45 -2.18
CA GLN A 82 -5.85 -7.01 -2.40
C GLN A 82 -5.16 -6.14 -1.35
N THR A 83 -4.21 -5.31 -1.80
CA THR A 83 -3.47 -4.36 -0.94
C THR A 83 -4.39 -3.56 0.00
N PRO A 84 -5.44 -2.85 -0.45
CA PRO A 84 -6.26 -2.06 0.46
C PRO A 84 -6.99 -2.91 1.51
N ASN A 85 -7.41 -4.13 1.14
CA ASN A 85 -8.07 -5.06 2.06
C ASN A 85 -7.09 -5.56 3.14
N ILE A 86 -5.86 -5.91 2.74
CA ILE A 86 -4.79 -6.30 3.66
C ILE A 86 -4.45 -5.15 4.63
N LEU A 87 -4.30 -3.92 4.13
CA LEU A 87 -4.03 -2.74 4.96
C LEU A 87 -5.16 -2.49 5.97
N SER A 88 -6.42 -2.61 5.54
CA SER A 88 -7.60 -2.48 6.41
C SER A 88 -7.65 -3.56 7.49
N TYR A 89 -7.27 -4.80 7.16
CA TYR A 89 -7.18 -5.89 8.14
C TYR A 89 -6.07 -5.68 9.17
N LEU A 90 -4.91 -5.20 8.73
CA LEU A 90 -3.74 -4.96 9.58
C LEU A 90 -3.86 -3.69 10.43
N GLY A 91 -4.54 -2.65 9.92
CA GLY A 91 -4.66 -1.34 10.55
C GLY A 91 -5.07 -1.40 12.03
N PRO A 92 -6.22 -2.02 12.38
CA PRO A 92 -6.63 -2.18 13.78
C PRO A 92 -5.65 -3.01 14.62
N ARG A 93 -5.09 -4.08 14.05
CA ARG A 93 -4.18 -5.01 14.74
C ARG A 93 -2.84 -4.37 15.09
N LEU A 94 -2.41 -3.42 14.28
CA LEU A 94 -1.13 -2.73 14.41
C LEU A 94 -1.28 -1.29 14.91
N ASN A 95 -2.46 -0.93 15.42
CA ASN A 95 -2.75 0.41 15.96
C ASN A 95 -2.47 1.55 14.96
N LEU A 96 -2.70 1.30 13.67
CA LEU A 96 -2.52 2.24 12.54
C LEU A 96 -3.85 2.76 11.99
N VAL A 97 -4.87 2.77 12.84
CA VAL A 97 -6.16 3.45 12.67
C VAL A 97 -6.63 3.98 14.02
N PRO A 98 -7.60 4.91 14.06
CA PRO A 98 -8.26 5.31 15.31
C PRO A 98 -8.89 4.11 16.04
N ASN A 99 -8.94 4.20 17.37
CA ASN A 99 -9.59 3.19 18.19
C ASN A 99 -11.11 3.20 17.91
N PRO A 100 -11.74 2.05 17.58
CA PRO A 100 -13.17 1.99 17.28
C PRO A 100 -14.09 2.45 18.43
N ASP A 101 -13.65 2.40 19.69
CA ASP A 101 -14.40 2.91 20.84
C ASP A 101 -14.47 4.45 20.85
N GLN A 102 -13.49 5.11 20.23
CA GLN A 102 -13.41 6.57 20.11
C GLN A 102 -13.96 7.07 18.78
N ASP A 103 -13.72 6.31 17.71
CA ASP A 103 -14.14 6.61 16.36
C ASP A 103 -14.45 5.30 15.60
N ASN A 104 -15.71 4.88 15.68
CA ASN A 104 -16.19 3.65 15.06
C ASN A 104 -16.28 3.71 13.52
N ILE A 105 -16.16 4.90 12.91
CA ILE A 105 -16.14 5.08 11.46
C ILE A 105 -14.73 5.34 10.91
N GLY A 106 -13.76 5.62 11.78
CA GLY A 106 -12.41 6.04 11.43
C GLY A 106 -11.67 5.04 10.53
N LEU A 107 -11.87 3.73 10.73
CA LEU A 107 -11.32 2.70 9.84
C LEU A 107 -11.76 2.93 8.37
N TYR A 108 -13.03 3.25 8.14
CA TYR A 108 -13.55 3.44 6.78
C TYR A 108 -13.03 4.74 6.16
N HIS A 109 -12.89 5.81 6.95
CA HIS A 109 -12.25 7.05 6.49
C HIS A 109 -10.77 6.85 6.16
N VAL A 110 -10.01 6.13 6.98
CA VAL A 110 -8.62 5.78 6.63
C VAL A 110 -8.59 4.92 5.37
N ASN A 111 -9.50 3.94 5.26
CA ASN A 111 -9.56 3.07 4.10
C ASN A 111 -9.88 3.82 2.79
N GLN A 112 -10.79 4.79 2.81
CA GLN A 112 -11.11 5.59 1.62
C GLN A 112 -9.90 6.41 1.16
N LEU A 113 -9.11 6.93 2.10
CA LEU A 113 -7.92 7.73 1.81
C LEU A 113 -6.82 6.85 1.22
N ALA A 114 -6.62 5.66 1.79
CA ALA A 114 -5.69 4.67 1.25
C ALA A 114 -6.10 4.20 -0.15
N LEU A 115 -7.39 3.91 -0.38
CA LEU A 115 -7.92 3.54 -1.70
C LEU A 115 -7.66 4.66 -2.73
N THR A 116 -7.96 5.91 -2.36
CA THR A 116 -7.73 7.07 -3.24
C THR A 116 -6.24 7.23 -3.58
N ALA A 117 -5.35 7.02 -2.60
CA ALA A 117 -3.91 7.08 -2.82
C ALA A 117 -3.44 5.94 -3.75
N LEU A 118 -3.93 4.71 -3.53
CA LEU A 118 -3.60 3.56 -4.34
C LEU A 118 -4.10 3.70 -5.78
N ASP A 119 -5.28 4.25 -6.00
CA ASP A 119 -5.82 4.51 -7.33
C ASP A 119 -4.93 5.51 -8.09
N GLY A 120 -4.70 6.67 -7.48
CA GLY A 120 -4.05 7.78 -8.16
C GLY A 120 -2.54 7.68 -8.24
N LEU A 121 -1.89 7.18 -7.20
CA LEU A 121 -0.44 7.29 -7.03
C LEU A 121 0.29 5.96 -7.20
N SER A 122 -0.44 4.83 -7.16
CA SER A 122 0.10 3.49 -7.46
C SER A 122 -0.42 2.96 -8.79
N ASN A 123 -1.74 2.78 -8.93
CA ASN A 123 -2.34 2.14 -10.10
C ASN A 123 -2.21 3.01 -11.36
N GLU A 124 -2.59 4.29 -11.31
CA GLU A 124 -2.41 5.17 -12.47
C GLU A 124 -0.93 5.37 -12.83
N THR A 125 -0.01 5.36 -11.85
CA THR A 125 1.44 5.37 -12.11
C THR A 125 1.89 4.13 -12.88
N HIS A 126 1.38 2.95 -12.54
CA HIS A 126 1.63 1.72 -13.28
C HIS A 126 1.06 1.80 -14.70
N ASP A 127 -0.18 2.28 -14.86
CA ASP A 127 -0.87 2.35 -16.15
C ASP A 127 -0.24 3.37 -17.10
N VAL A 128 0.53 4.34 -16.60
CA VAL A 128 1.37 5.21 -17.45
C VAL A 128 2.45 4.41 -18.19
N HIS A 129 2.97 3.34 -17.59
CA HIS A 129 3.98 2.48 -18.22
C HIS A 129 3.34 1.48 -19.19
N HIS A 130 2.14 0.98 -18.87
CA HIS A 130 1.41 0.00 -19.67
C HIS A 130 0.00 0.48 -20.10
N PRO A 131 -0.12 1.59 -20.84
CA PRO A 131 -1.42 2.21 -21.15
C PRO A 131 -2.27 1.45 -22.17
N VAL A 132 -1.67 0.53 -22.94
CA VAL A 132 -2.38 -0.27 -23.95
C VAL A 132 -2.71 -1.64 -23.39
N SER A 133 -1.71 -2.31 -22.81
CA SER A 133 -1.87 -3.64 -22.22
C SER A 133 -0.76 -3.93 -21.23
N MET A 134 -1.14 -4.52 -20.09
CA MET A 134 -0.22 -5.00 -19.06
C MET A 134 0.62 -6.20 -19.53
N LEU A 135 0.22 -6.87 -20.63
CA LEU A 135 0.94 -8.02 -21.19
C LEU A 135 1.94 -7.64 -22.28
N LEU A 136 1.89 -6.40 -22.78
CA LEU A 136 2.86 -5.91 -23.76
C LEU A 136 4.09 -5.39 -23.03
N TYR A 137 5.26 -5.59 -23.65
CA TYR A 137 6.48 -4.94 -23.20
C TYR A 137 6.33 -3.41 -23.25
N TYR A 138 7.06 -2.71 -22.40
CA TYR A 138 7.03 -1.25 -22.34
C TYR A 138 7.46 -0.63 -23.67
N GLU A 139 8.46 -1.23 -24.31
CA GLU A 139 9.06 -0.79 -25.58
C GLU A 139 8.02 -0.79 -26.72
N ASP A 140 7.06 -1.72 -26.69
CA ASP A 140 6.02 -1.87 -27.70
C ASP A 140 4.89 -0.83 -27.59
N GLN A 141 4.84 -0.08 -26.48
CA GLN A 141 3.80 0.94 -26.21
C GLN A 141 4.40 2.30 -25.79
N LEU A 142 5.69 2.53 -26.08
CA LEU A 142 6.42 3.72 -25.66
C LEU A 142 5.78 5.05 -26.10
N GLY A 143 5.17 5.09 -27.30
CA GLY A 143 4.51 6.27 -27.81
C GLY A 143 3.28 6.65 -26.97
N GLU A 144 2.47 5.67 -26.64
CA GLU A 144 1.27 5.76 -25.83
C GLU A 144 1.64 6.06 -24.37
N SER A 145 2.69 5.43 -23.83
CA SER A 145 3.20 5.70 -22.48
C SER A 145 3.65 7.15 -22.33
N LYS A 146 4.34 7.71 -23.33
CA LYS A 146 4.71 9.14 -23.33
C LYS A 146 3.49 10.06 -23.34
N ARG A 147 2.47 9.76 -24.16
CA ARG A 147 1.22 10.56 -24.19
C ARG A 147 0.47 10.46 -22.86
N LYS A 148 0.36 9.26 -22.28
CA LYS A 148 -0.29 9.02 -20.99
C LYS A 148 0.47 9.72 -19.86
N ALA A 149 1.80 9.70 -19.88
CA ALA A 149 2.64 10.39 -18.90
C ALA A 149 2.41 11.92 -18.90
N GLN A 150 2.22 12.52 -20.09
CA GLN A 150 1.91 13.95 -20.21
C GLN A 150 0.57 14.29 -19.54
N ASP A 151 -0.50 13.54 -19.84
CA ASP A 151 -1.80 13.72 -19.21
C ASP A 151 -1.75 13.47 -17.69
N TYR A 152 -1.09 12.38 -17.28
CA TYR A 152 -0.98 12.01 -15.87
C TYR A 152 -0.26 13.11 -15.07
N THR A 153 0.87 13.62 -15.58
CA THR A 153 1.64 14.67 -14.90
C THR A 153 0.91 16.00 -14.88
N ALA A 154 0.26 16.39 -15.99
CA ALA A 154 -0.42 17.69 -16.10
C ALA A 154 -1.75 17.75 -15.34
N ASN A 155 -2.50 16.63 -15.30
CA ASN A 155 -3.89 16.63 -14.86
C ASN A 155 -4.14 15.73 -13.64
N ARG A 156 -3.57 14.53 -13.61
CA ARG A 156 -3.89 13.52 -12.59
C ARG A 156 -3.12 13.75 -11.30
N ILE A 157 -1.80 13.89 -11.37
CA ILE A 157 -0.97 14.18 -10.19
C ILE A 157 -1.47 15.42 -9.43
N PRO A 158 -1.71 16.59 -10.07
CA PRO A 158 -2.21 17.76 -9.35
C PRO A 158 -3.59 17.55 -8.74
N LYS A 159 -4.46 16.74 -9.36
CA LYS A 159 -5.78 16.42 -8.82
C LYS A 159 -5.69 15.59 -7.54
N PHE A 160 -4.87 14.55 -7.51
CA PHE A 160 -4.68 13.73 -6.31
C PHE A 160 -3.94 14.48 -5.21
N LEU A 161 -2.85 15.19 -5.54
CA LEU A 161 -2.11 15.99 -4.55
C LEU A 161 -2.98 17.12 -3.99
N GLY A 162 -3.75 17.81 -4.84
CA GLY A 162 -4.69 18.84 -4.39
C GLY A 162 -5.85 18.28 -3.56
N TYR A 163 -6.24 17.02 -3.75
CA TYR A 163 -7.19 16.34 -2.86
C TYR A 163 -6.56 16.09 -1.48
N PHE A 164 -5.36 15.52 -1.41
CA PHE A 164 -4.69 15.27 -0.13
C PHE A 164 -4.30 16.56 0.60
N GLU A 165 -4.00 17.64 -0.11
CA GLU A 165 -3.84 18.96 0.51
C GLU A 165 -5.13 19.46 1.18
N LYS A 166 -6.30 19.22 0.57
CA LYS A 166 -7.59 19.54 1.19
C LYS A 166 -7.86 18.65 2.41
N VAL A 167 -7.51 17.37 2.33
CA VAL A 167 -7.61 16.44 3.47
C VAL A 167 -6.77 16.93 4.65
N LEU A 168 -5.49 17.25 4.41
CA LEU A 168 -4.57 17.75 5.44
C LEU A 168 -5.03 19.05 6.10
N LYS A 169 -5.70 19.93 5.35
CA LYS A 169 -6.26 21.20 5.86
C LYS A 169 -7.63 21.04 6.53
N GLY A 170 -8.28 19.90 6.37
CA GLY A 170 -9.61 19.65 6.91
C GLY A 170 -9.58 19.35 8.41
N GLU A 171 -10.64 19.69 9.14
CA GLU A 171 -10.72 19.47 10.60
C GLU A 171 -10.56 18.00 11.00
N ALA A 172 -11.03 17.07 10.16
CA ALA A 172 -10.89 15.63 10.37
C ALA A 172 -9.42 15.14 10.37
N SER A 173 -8.50 15.91 9.81
CA SER A 173 -7.05 15.67 9.87
C SER A 173 -6.51 15.73 11.31
N GLY A 174 -7.09 16.59 12.15
CA GLY A 174 -6.60 16.91 13.49
C GLY A 174 -5.30 17.74 13.48
N ASP A 175 -4.60 17.75 14.62
CA ASP A 175 -3.34 18.46 14.77
C ASP A 175 -2.16 17.65 14.21
N GLY A 176 -1.47 18.19 13.19
CA GLY A 176 -0.26 17.60 12.62
C GLY A 176 -0.36 17.27 11.12
N PRO A 177 0.68 16.65 10.53
CA PRO A 177 0.71 16.32 9.10
C PRO A 177 0.00 15.00 8.80
N TRP A 178 -1.17 14.76 9.42
CA TRP A 178 -1.86 13.47 9.39
C TRP A 178 -3.02 13.49 8.41
N LEU A 179 -3.35 12.35 7.79
CA LEU A 179 -4.49 12.33 6.87
C LEU A 179 -5.83 12.21 7.61
N TYR A 180 -5.84 11.76 8.86
CA TYR A 180 -7.05 11.56 9.64
C TYR A 180 -6.77 11.40 11.14
N GLY A 181 -7.60 11.98 11.99
CA GLY A 181 -7.69 11.69 13.42
C GLY A 181 -6.50 12.16 14.26
N GLY A 182 -5.70 13.12 13.77
CA GLY A 182 -4.56 13.69 14.51
C GLY A 182 -3.42 12.69 14.74
N ARG A 183 -3.34 11.63 13.94
CA ARG A 183 -2.38 10.55 14.13
C ARG A 183 -1.93 9.89 12.83
N LEU A 184 -0.79 9.23 12.88
CA LEU A 184 -0.36 8.35 11.81
C LEU A 184 -1.34 7.18 11.63
N THR A 185 -1.70 6.93 10.38
CA THR A 185 -2.54 5.79 9.96
C THR A 185 -1.93 5.13 8.73
N TYR A 186 -2.40 3.93 8.37
CA TYR A 186 -1.87 3.23 7.19
C TYR A 186 -2.06 4.00 5.88
N ALA A 187 -3.06 4.89 5.79
CA ALA A 187 -3.22 5.78 4.64
C ALA A 187 -2.04 6.74 4.46
N GLY A 188 -1.44 7.20 5.57
CA GLY A 188 -0.26 8.07 5.56
C GLY A 188 1.03 7.35 5.16
N LEU A 189 1.13 6.05 5.44
CA LEU A 189 2.29 5.21 5.08
C LEU A 189 2.32 4.87 3.58
N GLY A 190 1.15 4.55 3.02
CA GLY A 190 1.02 4.13 1.62
C GLY A 190 0.98 5.26 0.60
N SER A 191 0.83 6.52 1.03
CA SER A 191 0.74 7.67 0.13
C SER A 191 2.10 8.09 -0.48
N PHE A 192 3.21 7.50 -0.03
CA PHE A 192 4.54 7.98 -0.37
C PHE A 192 5.63 6.97 -0.77
N PRO A 193 5.39 5.71 -1.21
CA PRO A 193 6.37 5.05 -2.07
C PRO A 193 6.23 5.63 -3.48
N VAL A 194 6.45 6.95 -3.60
CA VAL A 194 6.56 7.61 -4.89
C VAL A 194 7.85 7.08 -5.50
N PRO A 195 7.78 6.34 -6.63
CA PRO A 195 9.00 5.90 -7.30
C PRO A 195 9.86 7.13 -7.55
N ARG A 196 11.17 6.97 -7.41
CA ARG A 196 12.18 8.00 -7.71
C ARG A 196 11.94 8.76 -9.03
N TRP A 197 11.17 8.17 -9.96
CA TRP A 197 10.65 8.78 -11.19
C TRP A 197 9.78 10.02 -11.00
N CYS A 198 8.89 10.11 -9.99
CA CYS A 198 8.18 11.38 -9.78
C CYS A 198 9.09 12.46 -9.18
N GLN A 199 10.24 12.12 -8.59
CA GLN A 199 11.25 13.15 -8.24
C GLN A 199 11.92 13.75 -9.48
N VAL A 200 11.88 13.04 -10.63
CA VAL A 200 12.35 13.55 -11.93
C VAL A 200 11.26 14.39 -12.62
N CYS A 201 9.97 14.13 -12.37
CA CYS A 201 8.84 14.80 -13.02
C CYS A 201 8.09 15.84 -12.17
N LEU A 202 8.34 15.93 -10.85
CA LEU A 202 7.75 16.94 -9.98
C LEU A 202 8.64 18.20 -9.93
N PRO A 203 8.08 19.41 -10.09
CA PRO A 203 8.79 20.65 -9.79
C PRO A 203 9.29 20.65 -8.34
N LYS A 204 10.44 21.27 -8.10
CA LYS A 204 11.15 21.34 -6.82
C LYS A 204 10.37 21.97 -5.65
N ASP A 205 9.14 22.41 -5.87
CA ASP A 205 8.39 23.26 -4.94
C ASP A 205 7.41 22.51 -4.01
N VAL A 206 7.39 21.17 -4.01
CA VAL A 206 6.72 20.40 -2.94
C VAL A 206 7.67 20.26 -1.73
N GLY A 207 8.13 21.39 -1.21
CA GLY A 207 9.23 21.53 -0.24
C GLY A 207 8.94 21.08 1.20
N ILE A 208 7.75 20.55 1.48
CA ILE A 208 7.37 20.05 2.82
C ILE A 208 7.48 18.51 2.88
N LEU A 209 7.20 17.81 1.78
CA LEU A 209 7.17 16.34 1.75
C LEU A 209 8.55 15.70 1.45
N GLY A 210 9.45 16.42 0.78
CA GLY A 210 10.80 15.93 0.48
C GLY A 210 11.75 15.86 1.69
N ARG A 211 11.48 16.61 2.76
CA ARG A 211 12.35 16.68 3.94
C ARG A 211 12.13 15.53 4.93
N GLU A 212 10.89 15.10 5.13
CA GLU A 212 10.59 13.95 5.99
C GLU A 212 11.04 12.62 5.37
N TRP A 213 11.06 12.52 4.03
CA TRP A 213 11.60 11.34 3.34
C TRP A 213 13.12 11.16 3.47
N GLN A 214 13.88 12.26 3.51
CA GLN A 214 15.33 12.19 3.77
C GLN A 214 15.65 11.72 5.20
N LEU A 215 14.76 11.94 6.16
CA LEU A 215 14.92 11.48 7.53
C LEU A 215 14.68 9.97 7.66
N ARG A 216 13.71 9.41 6.93
CA ARG A 216 13.44 7.95 6.91
C ARG A 216 14.53 7.15 6.19
N GLN A 217 15.21 7.72 5.19
CA GLN A 217 16.39 7.09 4.56
C GLN A 217 17.58 6.90 5.53
N ARG A 218 17.70 7.71 6.60
CA ARG A 218 18.78 7.54 7.61
C ARG A 218 18.55 6.37 8.55
N ILE A 219 17.31 5.92 8.73
CA ILE A 219 16.99 4.78 9.59
C ILE A 219 17.39 3.46 8.91
N HIS A 220 17.32 3.39 7.57
CA HIS A 220 17.75 2.22 6.80
C HIS A 220 19.28 2.12 6.58
N THR A 221 20.06 3.15 6.90
CA THR A 221 21.54 3.09 6.82
C THR A 221 22.22 2.79 8.16
N LEU A 222 21.46 2.57 9.24
CA LEU A 222 22.02 2.30 10.58
C LEU A 222 21.74 0.90 11.14
N SER A 223 21.08 0.02 10.39
CA SER A 223 20.90 -1.40 10.74
C SER A 223 21.82 -2.35 9.94
N GLY A 224 22.81 -1.79 9.24
CA GLY A 224 23.82 -2.54 8.49
C GLY A 224 25.23 -2.36 9.08
N SER A 225 25.42 -2.84 10.31
CA SER A 225 26.71 -3.22 10.89
C SER A 225 26.51 -4.26 11.97
#